data_AF-A0A9J5XHV2-F1
#
_entry.id   AF-A0A9J5XHV2-F1
#
_cell.length_a   1.000
_cell.length_b   1.000
_cell.length_c   1.000
_cell.angle_alpha   90.00
_cell.angle_beta   90.00
_cell.angle_gamma   90.00
#
_symmetry.space_group_name_H-M   'P 1'
#
loop_
_entity.id
_entity.type
_entity.pdbx_description
1 polymer ?
#
loop_
_entity_poly.entity_id
_entity_poly.type
_entity_poly.pdbx_seq_one_letter_code
_entity_poly.pdbx_strand_id
1 'polypeptide(L)'
;MPSPSHHQFVLCFFLLSFLCADSQSSYVVILRNESPNNVVKEQCYVNDDIDPGEEILLNPGMSNHITTTFFPGKSNTLSCTLHLGQKFVVLFTLFDSDDTSICHIPSEECLWKIQEDGLCMFSQGKCVMFYWDTSLSIRHIASEPTKHITSDELKSEHIIRKKTP
;
A
#
# COMPACT_ATOMS: atom_id res chain seq x y z
N MET A 1 22.53 6.65 59.48
CA MET A 1 23.13 5.90 58.35
C MET A 1 21.97 5.27 57.58
N PRO A 2 21.61 5.79 56.40
CA PRO A 2 20.53 5.21 55.60
C PRO A 2 20.97 3.88 55.01
N SER A 3 20.07 2.89 55.04
CA SER A 3 20.28 1.53 54.56
C SER A 3 20.52 1.50 53.04
N PRO A 4 21.50 0.73 52.52
CA PRO A 4 21.86 0.73 51.09
C PRO A 4 20.80 0.11 50.17
N SER A 5 19.79 -0.58 50.72
CA SER A 5 18.84 -1.40 49.96
C SER A 5 17.77 -0.60 49.21
N HIS A 6 17.44 0.62 49.66
CA HIS A 6 16.36 1.41 49.08
C HIS A 6 16.75 2.07 47.74
N HIS A 7 18.05 2.35 47.54
CA HIS A 7 18.54 2.96 46.31
C HIS A 7 18.69 1.96 45.16
N GLN A 8 18.97 0.68 45.45
CA GLN A 8 19.02 -0.38 44.44
C GLN A 8 17.63 -0.69 43.85
N PHE A 9 16.58 -0.67 44.66
CA PHE A 9 15.22 -0.93 44.20
C PHE A 9 14.70 0.14 43.22
N VAL A 10 14.99 1.41 43.49
CA VAL A 10 14.56 2.53 42.62
C VAL A 10 15.31 2.51 41.28
N LEU A 11 16.60 2.16 41.28
CA LEU A 11 17.39 2.00 40.07
C LEU A 11 16.91 0.84 39.19
N CYS A 12 16.50 -0.30 39.80
CA CYS A 12 15.89 -1.41 39.06
C CYS A 12 14.55 -1.01 38.41
N PHE A 13 13.68 -0.28 39.12
CA PHE A 13 12.41 0.19 38.54
C PHE A 13 12.60 1.20 37.41
N PHE A 14 13.61 2.08 37.51
CA PHE A 14 13.99 3.00 36.43
C PHE A 14 14.61 2.30 35.22
N LEU A 15 15.37 1.23 35.41
CA LEU A 15 15.94 0.44 34.30
C LEU A 15 14.89 -0.47 33.64
N LEU A 16 13.94 -1.00 34.41
CA LEU A 16 12.81 -1.80 33.91
C LEU A 16 11.78 -0.99 33.12
N SER A 17 11.73 0.33 33.29
CA SER A 17 10.81 1.18 32.50
C SER A 17 11.29 1.44 31.07
N PHE A 18 12.53 1.07 30.72
CA PHE A 18 13.06 1.15 29.36
C PHE A 18 13.09 -0.20 28.62
N LEU A 19 12.68 -1.30 29.27
CA LEU A 19 12.59 -2.62 28.67
C LEU A 19 11.13 -2.91 28.31
N CYS A 20 10.88 -3.17 27.04
CA CYS A 20 9.61 -3.62 26.46
C CYS A 20 8.55 -2.54 26.20
N ALA A 21 8.88 -1.60 25.32
CA ALA A 21 7.95 -1.27 24.26
C ALA A 21 8.58 -1.79 22.95
N ASP A 22 8.52 -3.10 22.72
CA ASP A 22 8.66 -3.64 21.36
C ASP A 22 7.43 -3.15 20.59
N SER A 23 7.45 -1.90 20.13
CA SER A 23 6.44 -1.42 19.18
C SER A 23 6.75 -2.12 17.87
N GLN A 24 6.23 -3.33 17.71
CA GLN A 24 6.31 -4.07 16.48
C GLN A 24 5.62 -3.23 15.40
N SER A 25 6.42 -2.66 14.51
CA SER A 25 5.90 -1.87 13.39
C SER A 25 5.16 -2.78 12.41
N SER A 26 4.18 -2.23 11.72
CA SER A 26 3.48 -2.88 10.62
C SER A 26 3.55 -1.99 9.38
N TYR A 27 3.22 -2.55 8.23
CA TYR A 27 2.93 -1.78 7.02
C TYR A 27 1.54 -2.14 6.52
N VAL A 28 0.88 -1.17 5.90
CA VAL A 28 -0.50 -1.29 5.44
C VAL A 28 -0.57 -0.97 3.96
N VAL A 29 -1.03 -1.93 3.17
CA VAL A 29 -1.33 -1.74 1.76
C VAL A 29 -2.84 -1.78 1.57
N ILE A 30 -3.39 -0.71 1.01
CA ILE A 30 -4.79 -0.60 0.64
C ILE A 30 -4.88 -0.82 -0.86
N LEU A 31 -5.48 -1.93 -1.28
CA LEU A 31 -5.70 -2.21 -2.69
C LEU A 31 -7.16 -1.97 -3.04
N ARG A 32 -7.42 -0.95 -3.86
CA ARG A 32 -8.78 -0.54 -4.25
C ARG A 32 -9.05 -0.86 -5.71
N ASN A 33 -10.16 -1.55 -5.98
CA ASN A 33 -10.64 -1.71 -7.34
C ASN A 33 -11.38 -0.43 -7.79
N GLU A 34 -10.78 0.34 -8.69
CA GLU A 34 -11.40 1.50 -9.35
C GLU A 34 -11.79 1.22 -10.81
N SER A 35 -11.67 -0.03 -11.27
CA SER A 35 -12.23 -0.42 -12.55
C SER A 35 -13.76 -0.41 -12.45
N PRO A 36 -14.48 0.21 -13.40
CA PRO A 36 -15.92 0.42 -13.27
C PRO A 36 -16.74 -0.86 -13.37
N ASN A 37 -16.27 -1.83 -14.18
CA ASN A 37 -17.08 -2.99 -14.58
C ASN A 37 -16.43 -4.34 -14.30
N ASN A 38 -15.17 -4.37 -13.85
CA ASN A 38 -14.43 -5.62 -13.71
C ASN A 38 -14.29 -6.00 -12.23
N VAL A 39 -14.53 -7.26 -11.92
CA VAL A 39 -14.15 -7.84 -10.64
C VAL A 39 -12.67 -8.18 -10.70
N VAL A 40 -11.92 -7.77 -9.69
CA VAL A 40 -10.52 -8.15 -9.52
C VAL A 40 -10.45 -9.39 -8.66
N LYS A 41 -9.65 -10.36 -9.08
CA LYS A 41 -9.13 -11.38 -8.17
C LYS A 41 -7.74 -10.99 -7.73
N GLU A 42 -7.49 -11.01 -6.43
CA GLU A 42 -6.17 -10.83 -5.86
C GLU A 42 -5.77 -12.04 -5.02
N GLN A 43 -4.47 -12.32 -5.00
CA GLN A 43 -3.89 -13.25 -4.05
C GLN A 43 -2.47 -12.81 -3.71
N CYS A 44 -2.20 -12.58 -2.43
CA CYS A 44 -0.97 -11.93 -1.98
C CYS A 44 -0.04 -12.85 -1.20
N TYR A 45 1.25 -12.53 -1.25
CA TYR A 45 2.38 -13.25 -0.69
C TYR A 45 3.20 -12.25 0.12
N VAL A 46 3.55 -12.64 1.34
CA VAL A 46 4.38 -11.83 2.23
C VAL A 46 5.80 -12.41 2.21
N ASN A 47 6.82 -11.56 2.09
CA ASN A 47 8.22 -11.99 2.09
C ASN A 47 8.55 -13.09 1.06
N ASP A 48 7.84 -13.10 -0.07
CA ASP A 48 7.91 -14.13 -1.11
C ASP A 48 7.69 -15.57 -0.58
N ASP A 49 6.89 -15.69 0.49
CA ASP A 49 6.45 -16.98 1.02
C ASP A 49 5.79 -17.83 -0.08
N ILE A 50 5.99 -19.14 -0.03
CA ILE A 50 5.45 -20.08 -1.04
C ILE A 50 3.93 -20.19 -0.92
N ASP A 51 3.41 -20.07 0.30
CA ASP A 51 2.00 -20.19 0.59
C ASP A 51 1.32 -18.82 0.50
N PRO A 52 0.45 -18.58 -0.50
CA PRO A 52 -0.28 -17.34 -0.57
C PRO A 52 -1.30 -17.20 0.56
N GLY A 53 -1.71 -15.96 0.80
CA GLY A 53 -2.95 -15.67 1.50
C GLY A 53 -4.20 -16.14 0.74
N GLU A 54 -5.35 -15.87 1.34
CA GLU A 54 -6.66 -16.15 0.73
C GLU A 54 -6.83 -15.39 -0.60
N GLU A 55 -7.45 -16.03 -1.60
CA GLU A 55 -7.88 -15.33 -2.82
C GLU A 55 -9.07 -14.44 -2.48
N ILE A 56 -8.96 -13.15 -2.75
CA ILE A 56 -10.01 -12.16 -2.49
C ILE A 56 -10.58 -11.63 -3.79
N LEU A 57 -11.90 -11.48 -3.84
CA LEU A 57 -12.61 -10.86 -4.95
C LEU A 57 -12.99 -9.42 -4.60
N LEU A 58 -12.46 -8.46 -5.36
CA LEU A 58 -12.76 -7.05 -5.21
C LEU A 58 -13.73 -6.61 -6.31
N ASN A 59 -14.99 -6.39 -5.96
CA ASN A 59 -15.95 -5.76 -6.86
C ASN A 59 -15.58 -4.27 -7.08
N PRO A 60 -16.06 -3.63 -8.16
CA PRO A 60 -15.88 -2.21 -8.39
C PRO A 60 -16.17 -1.35 -7.14
N GLY A 61 -15.21 -0.50 -6.77
CA GLY A 61 -15.28 0.37 -5.60
C GLY A 61 -14.84 -0.25 -4.27
N MET A 62 -14.70 -1.58 -4.18
CA MET A 62 -14.21 -2.26 -2.98
C MET A 62 -12.70 -2.04 -2.78
N SER A 63 -12.27 -2.11 -1.53
CA SER A 63 -10.86 -2.09 -1.14
C SER A 63 -10.55 -3.26 -0.21
N ASN A 64 -9.36 -3.84 -0.35
CA ASN A 64 -8.77 -4.70 0.66
C ASN A 64 -7.71 -3.92 1.45
N HIS A 65 -7.64 -4.17 2.75
CA HIS A 65 -6.67 -3.57 3.66
C HIS A 65 -5.75 -4.68 4.17
N ILE A 66 -4.57 -4.79 3.56
CA ILE A 66 -3.60 -5.82 3.88
C ILE A 66 -2.63 -5.24 4.90
N THR A 67 -2.76 -5.70 6.15
CA THR A 67 -1.83 -5.32 7.23
C THR A 67 -0.85 -6.45 7.46
N THR A 68 0.43 -6.13 7.46
CA THR A 68 1.49 -7.11 7.69
C THR A 68 2.51 -6.59 8.69
N THR A 69 3.03 -7.49 9.50
CA THR A 69 4.07 -7.21 10.47
C THR A 69 5.38 -6.89 9.77
N PHE A 70 6.02 -5.79 10.17
CA PHE A 70 7.36 -5.44 9.72
C PHE A 70 8.40 -6.08 10.65
N PHE A 71 9.35 -6.79 10.06
CA PHE A 71 10.46 -7.43 10.77
C PHE A 71 11.78 -6.77 10.38
N PRO A 72 12.42 -5.99 11.28
CA PRO A 72 13.70 -5.37 11.00
C PRO A 72 14.76 -6.38 10.53
N GLY A 73 15.49 -6.04 9.47
CA GLY A 73 16.52 -6.91 8.87
C GLY A 73 15.98 -8.05 7.99
N LYS A 74 14.70 -8.04 7.65
CA LYS A 74 14.08 -8.90 6.62
C LYS A 74 13.72 -8.07 5.39
N SER A 75 13.44 -8.73 4.28
CA SER A 75 13.06 -8.07 3.02
C SER A 75 11.78 -7.25 3.13
N ASN A 76 10.82 -7.69 3.96
CA ASN A 76 9.51 -7.05 4.15
C ASN A 76 8.86 -6.70 2.82
N THR A 77 8.45 -7.74 2.09
CA THR A 77 7.78 -7.57 0.79
C THR A 77 6.32 -7.98 0.88
N LEU A 78 5.47 -7.33 0.08
CA LEU A 78 4.12 -7.77 -0.22
C LEU A 78 3.94 -7.76 -1.73
N SER A 79 3.78 -8.94 -2.29
CA SER A 79 3.57 -9.15 -3.72
C SER A 79 2.20 -9.80 -3.94
N CYS A 80 1.48 -9.42 -4.99
CA CYS A 80 0.16 -10.00 -5.28
C CYS A 80 0.05 -10.42 -6.74
N THR A 81 -0.59 -11.55 -6.99
CA THR A 81 -1.14 -11.87 -8.30
C THR A 81 -2.44 -11.08 -8.46
N LEU A 82 -2.67 -10.51 -9.64
CA LEU A 82 -3.85 -9.70 -9.91
C LEU A 82 -4.48 -10.09 -11.24
N HIS A 83 -5.78 -10.36 -11.20
CA HIS A 83 -6.55 -10.74 -12.37
C HIS A 83 -7.75 -9.82 -12.55
N LEU A 84 -7.74 -9.02 -13.63
CA LEU A 84 -8.77 -8.05 -13.99
C LEU A 84 -9.39 -8.44 -15.33
N GLY A 85 -10.53 -9.13 -15.31
CA GLY A 85 -11.17 -9.62 -16.53
C GLY A 85 -10.28 -10.63 -17.27
N GLN A 86 -9.75 -10.25 -18.45
CA GLN A 86 -8.77 -11.03 -19.21
C GLN A 86 -7.31 -10.57 -18.99
N LYS A 87 -7.10 -9.46 -18.28
CA LYS A 87 -5.76 -8.92 -18.00
C LYS A 87 -5.22 -9.58 -16.75
N PHE A 88 -4.06 -10.21 -16.86
CA PHE A 88 -3.43 -10.95 -15.78
C PHE A 88 -2.02 -10.42 -15.51
N VAL A 89 -1.74 -10.12 -14.25
CA VAL A 89 -0.38 -9.90 -13.77
C VAL A 89 0.00 -11.06 -12.86
N VAL A 90 1.03 -11.78 -13.29
CA VAL A 90 1.51 -12.99 -12.61
C VAL A 90 1.94 -12.68 -11.18
N LEU A 91 2.68 -11.59 -10.97
CA LEU A 91 3.11 -11.15 -9.65
C LEU A 91 3.52 -9.68 -9.71
N PHE A 92 2.98 -8.85 -8.82
CA PHE A 92 3.33 -7.43 -8.70
C PHE A 92 3.65 -7.09 -7.25
N THR A 93 4.79 -6.45 -7.01
CA THR A 93 5.23 -6.02 -5.67
C THR A 93 4.57 -4.69 -5.30
N LEU A 94 3.70 -4.69 -4.29
CA LEU A 94 2.96 -3.51 -3.82
C LEU A 94 3.68 -2.81 -2.66
N PHE A 95 4.47 -3.55 -1.89
CA PHE A 95 5.33 -3.02 -0.83
C PHE A 95 6.67 -3.76 -0.85
N ASP A 96 7.76 -3.01 -0.68
CA ASP A 96 9.12 -3.52 -0.56
C ASP A 96 9.93 -2.52 0.25
N SER A 97 10.49 -2.95 1.38
CA SER A 97 11.25 -2.05 2.26
C SER A 97 12.57 -1.56 1.65
N ASP A 98 13.09 -2.25 0.64
CA ASP A 98 14.34 -1.91 -0.05
C ASP A 98 14.12 -1.09 -1.34
N ASP A 99 12.89 -1.05 -1.89
CA ASP A 99 12.56 -0.35 -3.14
C ASP A 99 11.85 0.99 -2.90
N THR A 100 12.65 2.06 -2.86
CA THR A 100 12.13 3.44 -2.67
C THR A 100 11.25 3.97 -3.80
N SER A 101 11.16 3.27 -4.95
CA SER A 101 10.31 3.67 -6.06
C SER A 101 8.83 3.31 -5.86
N ILE A 102 8.56 2.39 -4.93
CA ILE A 102 7.22 1.97 -4.53
C ILE A 102 7.01 2.24 -3.04
N CYS A 103 5.94 1.69 -2.46
CA CYS A 103 5.70 1.80 -1.03
C CYS A 103 6.74 0.99 -0.23
N HIS A 104 7.40 1.67 0.69
CA HIS A 104 8.54 1.11 1.44
C HIS A 104 8.58 1.57 2.91
N ILE A 105 7.74 2.53 3.30
CA ILE A 105 7.78 3.14 4.65
C ILE A 105 6.81 2.38 5.56
N PRO A 106 7.29 1.75 6.66
CA PRO A 106 6.41 1.14 7.64
C PRO A 106 5.58 2.20 8.38
N SER A 107 4.42 1.81 8.90
CA SER A 107 3.44 2.66 9.60
C SER A 107 2.76 3.73 8.74
N GLU A 108 3.05 3.80 7.44
CA GLU A 108 2.29 4.59 6.48
C GLU A 108 1.30 3.70 5.71
N GLU A 109 0.11 4.25 5.44
CA GLU A 109 -0.86 3.62 4.56
C GLU A 109 -0.48 3.87 3.10
N CYS A 110 -0.25 2.78 2.38
CA CYS A 110 0.03 2.82 0.96
C CYS A 110 -1.22 2.47 0.16
N LEU A 111 -1.78 3.44 -0.56
CA LEU A 111 -2.95 3.21 -1.41
C LEU A 111 -2.54 2.87 -2.83
N TRP A 112 -2.98 1.70 -3.30
CA TRP A 112 -2.95 1.28 -4.69
C TRP A 112 -4.36 1.23 -5.26
N LYS A 113 -4.56 1.79 -6.45
CA LYS A 113 -5.82 1.73 -7.19
C LYS A 113 -5.62 0.88 -8.44
N ILE A 114 -6.47 -0.11 -8.62
CA ILE A 114 -6.52 -0.95 -9.82
C ILE A 114 -7.44 -0.29 -10.82
N GLN A 115 -6.90 0.03 -11.99
CA GLN A 115 -7.62 0.65 -13.10
C GLN A 115 -7.57 -0.25 -14.33
N GLU A 116 -8.39 0.06 -15.33
CA GLU A 116 -8.40 -0.72 -16.57
C GLU A 116 -7.05 -0.69 -17.28
N ASP A 117 -6.28 0.39 -17.17
CA ASP A 117 -5.02 0.59 -17.89
C ASP A 117 -3.78 0.18 -17.08
N GLY A 118 -3.89 0.09 -15.76
CA GLY A 118 -2.76 -0.27 -14.89
C GLY A 118 -3.06 -0.23 -13.40
N LEU A 119 -2.00 -0.33 -12.62
CA LEU A 119 -1.98 0.01 -11.20
C LEU A 119 -1.57 1.45 -11.00
N CYS A 120 -2.18 2.09 -10.02
CA CYS A 120 -1.90 3.45 -9.62
C CYS A 120 -1.46 3.44 -8.15
N MET A 121 -0.20 3.76 -7.88
CA MET A 121 0.26 4.03 -6.53
C MET A 121 -0.05 5.48 -6.18
N PHE A 122 -0.80 5.72 -5.11
CA PHE A 122 -1.11 7.05 -4.66
C PHE A 122 0.00 7.56 -3.72
N SER A 123 0.73 8.58 -4.17
CA SER A 123 1.82 9.18 -3.41
C SER A 123 1.77 10.70 -3.54
N GLN A 124 1.83 11.40 -2.41
CA GLN A 124 1.82 12.88 -2.33
C GLN A 124 0.69 13.55 -3.13
N GLY A 125 -0.52 12.98 -3.07
CA GLY A 125 -1.68 13.51 -3.78
C GLY A 125 -1.69 13.23 -5.30
N LYS A 126 -0.76 12.42 -5.78
CA LYS A 126 -0.62 12.07 -7.21
C LYS A 126 -0.69 10.56 -7.40
N CYS A 127 -1.14 10.19 -8.57
CA CYS A 127 -1.16 8.82 -9.04
C CYS A 127 0.10 8.54 -9.87
N VAL A 128 0.93 7.60 -9.40
CA VAL A 128 2.06 7.05 -10.17
C VAL A 128 1.56 5.79 -10.87
N MET A 129 1.50 5.83 -12.21
CA MET A 129 0.92 4.76 -13.02
C MET A 129 1.94 3.69 -13.40
N PHE A 130 1.51 2.44 -13.28
CA PHE A 130 2.19 1.22 -13.71
C PHE A 130 1.27 0.48 -14.67
N TYR A 131 1.50 0.62 -15.97
CA TYR A 131 0.61 0.07 -16.99
C TYR A 131 0.66 -1.45 -17.05
N TRP A 132 -0.46 -2.07 -17.43
CA TRP A 132 -0.49 -3.48 -17.77
C TRP A 132 0.29 -3.71 -19.08
N ASP A 133 1.60 -3.94 -19.00
CA ASP A 133 2.35 -4.31 -20.19
C ASP A 133 2.02 -5.78 -20.54
N THR A 134 1.33 -5.98 -21.66
CA THR A 134 0.96 -7.31 -22.17
C THR A 134 2.09 -7.95 -22.99
N SER A 135 3.19 -7.22 -23.24
CA SER A 135 4.27 -7.69 -24.12
C SER A 135 5.43 -8.34 -23.38
N LEU A 136 5.65 -8.04 -22.10
CA LEU A 136 6.73 -8.62 -21.30
C LEU A 136 6.32 -8.77 -19.84
N SER A 137 6.43 -9.98 -19.30
CA SER A 137 6.27 -10.32 -17.87
C SER A 137 7.42 -9.77 -16.99
N ILE A 138 8.02 -8.64 -17.35
CA ILE A 138 9.22 -8.09 -16.71
C ILE A 138 9.05 -6.59 -16.57
N ARG A 139 9.29 -6.09 -15.35
CA ARG A 139 9.35 -4.68 -14.97
C ARG A 139 9.99 -3.83 -16.09
N HIS A 140 9.18 -3.12 -16.85
CA HIS A 140 9.61 -1.82 -17.34
C HIS A 140 9.36 -0.87 -16.17
N ILE A 141 10.42 -0.62 -15.37
CA ILE A 141 10.53 0.66 -14.69
C ILE A 141 10.41 1.66 -15.82
N ALA A 142 9.29 2.36 -15.91
CA ALA A 142 9.10 3.43 -16.88
C ALA A 142 10.29 4.37 -16.69
N SER A 143 11.20 4.32 -17.67
CA SER A 143 12.35 5.20 -17.77
C SER A 143 11.81 6.62 -17.80
N GLU A 144 12.04 7.34 -16.71
CA GLU A 144 11.59 8.71 -16.44
C GLU A 144 10.07 8.93 -16.52
N PRO A 145 9.47 9.63 -15.55
CA PRO A 145 8.08 10.02 -15.67
C PRO A 145 7.97 10.95 -16.87
N THR A 146 7.40 10.46 -17.97
CA THR A 146 6.88 11.36 -19.01
C THR A 146 5.67 12.03 -18.37
N LYS A 147 5.96 13.17 -17.75
CA LYS A 147 5.07 13.94 -16.88
C LYS A 147 3.89 14.47 -17.67
N HIS A 148 2.88 13.66 -17.90
CA HIS A 148 1.58 14.14 -18.33
C HIS A 148 0.78 14.55 -17.10
N ILE A 149 0.82 15.85 -16.81
CA ILE A 149 -0.04 16.50 -15.83
C ILE A 149 -1.42 16.62 -16.46
N THR A 150 -2.34 15.72 -16.14
CA THR A 150 -3.77 16.03 -16.27
C THR A 150 -4.20 16.69 -14.96
N SER A 151 -4.46 18.00 -15.07
CA SER A 151 -5.12 18.76 -14.01
C SER A 151 -6.61 18.50 -14.16
N ASP A 152 -7.26 17.91 -13.16
CA ASP A 152 -8.72 17.92 -13.11
C ASP A 152 -9.17 19.37 -12.90
N GLU A 153 -9.70 19.98 -13.96
CA GLU A 153 -10.47 21.21 -13.87
C GLU A 153 -11.72 20.93 -13.02
N LEU A 154 -11.75 21.57 -11.84
CA LEU A 154 -12.96 21.84 -11.08
C LEU A 154 -14.00 22.51 -11.99
N LYS A 155 -14.90 21.73 -12.59
CA LYS A 155 -16.13 22.27 -13.21
C LYS A 155 -17.09 22.68 -12.11
N SER A 156 -16.98 23.97 -11.76
CA SER A 156 -18.09 24.76 -11.23
C SER A 156 -19.23 24.77 -12.25
N GLU A 157 -20.37 24.14 -11.93
CA GLU A 157 -21.63 24.41 -12.63
C GLU A 157 -22.57 25.21 -11.73
N HIS A 158 -22.54 26.50 -12.00
CA HIS A 158 -23.50 27.52 -11.60
C HIS A 158 -24.85 27.25 -12.29
N ILE A 159 -25.82 26.61 -11.62
CA ILE A 159 -27.19 26.54 -12.15
C ILE A 159 -27.91 27.86 -11.82
N ILE A 160 -27.96 28.74 -12.82
CA ILE A 160 -28.88 29.87 -12.89
C ILE A 160 -30.28 29.31 -13.17
N ARG A 161 -31.15 29.24 -12.15
CA ARG A 161 -32.61 29.13 -12.36
C ARG A 161 -33.19 30.54 -12.53
N LYS A 162 -33.51 30.93 -13.77
CA LYS A 162 -34.44 32.05 -14.04
C LYS A 162 -35.88 31.52 -14.19
N LYS A 163 -36.73 31.98 -13.26
CA LYS A 163 -38.17 32.32 -13.28
C LYS A 163 -39.03 31.93 -14.51
N THR A 164 -40.09 31.11 -14.35
CA THR A 164 -41.55 31.42 -14.12
C THR A 164 -42.28 32.14 -15.28
N PRO A 165 -43.63 32.08 -15.40
CA PRO A 165 -44.64 31.24 -14.75
C PRO A 165 -45.39 30.28 -15.70
#